data_AF-A0A351J427-F1
#
_entry.id   AF-A0A351J427-F1
#
_cell.length_a   1.000
_cell.length_b   1.000
_cell.length_c   1.000
_cell.angle_alpha   90.00
_cell.angle_beta   90.00
_cell.angle_gamma   90.00
#
_symmetry.space_group_name_H-M   'P 1'
#
loop_
_entity.id
_entity.type
_entity.pdbx_description
1 polymer ?
#
loop_
_entity_poly.entity_id
_entity_poly.type
_entity_poly.pdbx_seq_one_letter_code
_entity_poly.pdbx_strand_id
1 'polypeptide(L)' 'LAFPKIREALSNKAPDDRTSAAITMRKTSKTYQYDNTEIMKLTIDYPEITSANSPEAAEHINEEIALQVDAFAKNAD' A
#
# COMPACT_ATOMS: atom_id res chain seq x y z
N LEU A 1 -34.62 7.91 -32.77
CA LEU A 1 -34.72 7.08 -31.55
C LEU A 1 -33.89 7.75 -30.46
N ALA A 2 -34.57 8.44 -29.53
CA ALA A 2 -33.95 8.94 -28.31
C ALA A 2 -34.11 7.87 -27.23
N PHE A 3 -33.02 7.50 -26.55
CA PHE A 3 -33.05 6.57 -25.42
C PHE A 3 -32.59 7.29 -24.14
N PRO A 4 -33.53 7.85 -23.36
CA PRO A 4 -33.23 8.42 -22.05
C PRO A 4 -33.52 7.37 -20.97
N LYS A 5 -32.55 6.49 -20.66
CA LYS A 5 -32.66 5.58 -19.49
C LYS A 5 -31.38 5.34 -18.71
N ILE A 6 -30.24 5.89 -19.15
CA ILE A 6 -28.96 5.64 -18.46
C ILE A 6 -28.76 6.58 -17.25
N ARG A 7 -29.48 7.70 -17.18
CA ARG A 7 -29.27 8.70 -16.11
C ARG A 7 -29.89 8.33 -14.75
N GLU A 8 -30.91 7.47 -14.71
CA GLU A 8 -31.53 7.04 -13.43
C GLU A 8 -30.70 5.98 -12.71
N ALA A 9 -29.89 5.19 -13.42
CA ALA A 9 -29.01 4.19 -12.83
C ALA A 9 -27.85 4.79 -12.01
N LEU A 10 -27.56 6.09 -12.18
CA LEU A 10 -26.56 6.82 -11.37
C LEU A 10 -27.17 7.49 -10.13
N SER A 11 -28.50 7.47 -9.97
CA SER A 11 -29.20 8.17 -8.89
C SER A 11 -29.61 7.27 -7.71
N ASN A 12 -29.23 5.99 -7.72
CA ASN A 12 -29.38 5.13 -6.56
C ASN A 12 -28.08 5.16 -5.77
N LYS A 13 -28.04 6.09 -4.81
CA LYS A 13 -27.06 6.15 -3.73
C LYS A 13 -26.84 4.72 -3.19
N ALA A 14 -25.69 4.13 -3.51
CA ALA A 14 -25.25 2.90 -2.88
C ALA A 14 -25.24 3.11 -1.36
N PRO A 15 -25.61 2.10 -0.55
CA PRO A 15 -25.40 2.19 0.89
C PRO A 15 -23.92 2.55 1.13
N ASP A 16 -23.69 3.49 2.04
CA ASP A 16 -22.34 3.90 2.47
C ASP A 16 -21.73 2.73 3.26
N ASP A 17 -21.35 1.68 2.53
CA ASP A 17 -20.68 0.50 3.06
C ASP A 17 -19.19 0.85 3.20
N ARG A 18 -18.87 1.60 4.26
CA ARG A 18 -17.48 1.90 4.63
C ARG A 18 -16.85 0.68 5.30
N THR A 19 -16.82 -0.41 4.56
CA THR A 19 -15.94 -1.58 4.77
C THR A 19 -14.61 -1.41 4.03
N SER A 20 -14.16 -0.17 3.83
CA SER A 20 -12.92 0.11 3.09
C SER A 20 -11.71 0.09 4.03
N ALA A 21 -10.77 -0.83 3.79
CA ALA A 21 -9.41 -0.67 4.28
C ALA A 21 -8.76 0.57 3.64
N ALA A 22 -7.94 1.29 4.39
CA ALA A 22 -7.15 2.40 3.88
C ALA A 22 -5.71 1.91 3.62
N ILE A 23 -5.19 2.25 2.44
CA ILE A 23 -3.82 1.92 2.04
C ILE A 23 -3.04 3.24 2.00
N THR A 24 -1.92 3.27 2.72
CA THR A 24 -0.96 4.37 2.69
C THR A 24 0.37 3.84 2.17
N MET A 25 1.23 4.72 1.64
CA MET A 25 2.55 4.33 1.16
C MET A 25 3.61 4.72 2.19
N ARG A 26 4.47 3.77 2.54
CA ARG A 26 5.68 3.98 3.31
C ARG A 26 6.90 3.90 2.41
N LYS A 27 7.99 4.49 2.89
CA LYS A 27 9.30 4.50 2.23
C LYS A 27 10.37 4.09 3.22
N THR A 28 11.22 3.16 2.81
CA THR A 28 12.49 2.87 3.50
C THR A 28 13.66 3.10 2.55
N SER A 29 14.83 3.40 3.11
CA SER A 29 16.04 3.63 2.32
C SER A 29 17.28 3.10 3.04
N LYS A 30 18.16 2.44 2.29
CA LYS A 30 19.46 1.97 2.76
C LYS A 30 20.56 2.52 1.86
N THR A 31 21.52 3.21 2.45
CA THR A 31 22.69 3.76 1.76
C THR A 31 23.89 2.83 2.00
N TYR A 32 24.57 2.49 0.90
CA TYR A 32 25.77 1.68 0.86
C TYR A 32 26.97 2.59 0.60
N GLN A 33 28.02 2.43 1.41
CA GLN A 33 29.20 3.26 1.34
C GLN A 33 30.46 2.40 1.19
N TYR A 34 31.42 2.90 0.42
CA TYR A 34 32.78 2.39 0.33
C TYR A 34 33.75 3.55 0.55
N ASP A 35 34.70 3.41 1.48
CA ASP A 35 35.64 4.47 1.87
C ASP A 35 34.96 5.83 2.12
N ASN A 36 33.88 5.82 2.91
CA ASN A 36 33.04 6.99 3.24
C ASN A 36 32.39 7.69 2.02
N THR A 37 32.41 7.06 0.85
CA THR A 37 31.74 7.53 -0.36
C THR A 37 30.47 6.71 -0.58
N GLU A 38 29.32 7.37 -0.77
CA GLU A 38 28.09 6.69 -1.18
C GLU A 38 28.28 6.06 -2.56
N ILE A 39 28.11 4.73 -2.63
CA ILE A 39 28.21 3.96 -3.87
C ILE A 39 26.85 3.52 -4.40
N MET A 40 25.86 3.38 -3.53
CA MET A 40 24.50 2.97 -3.90
C MET A 40 23.50 3.41 -2.82
N LYS A 41 22.30 3.77 -3.24
CA LYS A 41 21.16 3.97 -2.34
C LYS A 41 19.97 3.16 -2.82
N LEU A 42 19.58 2.16 -2.04
CA LEU A 42 18.35 1.41 -2.24
C LEU A 42 17.20 2.15 -1.57
N THR A 43 16.12 2.39 -2.33
CA THR A 43 14.87 2.97 -1.81
C THR A 43 13.73 2.03 -2.15
N ILE A 44 12.92 1.66 -1.17
CA ILE A 44 11.75 0.79 -1.36
C ILE A 44 10.51 1.54 -0.89
N ASP A 45 9.56 1.71 -1.80
CA ASP A 45 8.22 2.21 -1.51
C ASP A 45 7.27 1.01 -1.39
N TYR A 46 6.53 0.93 -0.29
CA TYR A 46 5.69 -0.23 0.02
C TYR A 46 4.39 0.20 0.71
N PRO A 47 3.30 -0.57 0.56
CA PRO A 47 2.02 -0.23 1.16
C PRO A 47 2.02 -0.54 2.66
N GLU A 48 1.22 0.23 3.40
CA GLU A 48 0.75 -0.07 4.74
C GLU A 48 -0.79 -0.01 4.73
N ILE A 49 -1.41 -1.07 5.24
CA ILE A 49 -2.85 -1.24 5.28
C ILE A 49 -3.36 -0.94 6.69
N THR A 50 -4.45 -0.19 6.78
CA THR A 50 -5.20 0.00 8.03
C THR A 50 -6.66 -0.36 7.80
N SER A 51 -7.25 -1.07 8.75
CA SER A 51 -8.66 -1.48 8.67
C SER A 51 -9.29 -1.39 10.05
N ALA A 52 -10.30 -0.53 10.19
CA ALA A 52 -11.03 -0.39 11.46
C ALA A 52 -11.87 -1.64 11.77
N ASN A 53 -12.30 -2.37 10.73
CA ASN A 53 -13.19 -3.51 10.86
C ASN A 53 -12.44 -4.84 11.03
N SER A 54 -11.15 -4.88 10.65
CA SER A 54 -10.30 -6.06 10.79
C SER A 54 -8.85 -5.63 11.03
N PRO A 55 -8.53 -5.13 12.23
CA PRO A 55 -7.17 -4.68 12.56
C PRO A 55 -6.16 -5.84 12.54
N GLU A 56 -6.55 -7.03 13.00
CA GLU A 56 -5.68 -8.22 13.00
C GLU A 56 -5.29 -8.66 11.57
N ALA A 57 -6.24 -8.66 10.63
CA ALA A 57 -5.92 -8.98 9.24
C ALA A 57 -5.00 -7.93 8.61
N ALA A 58 -5.21 -6.64 8.92
CA ALA A 58 -4.34 -5.58 8.45
C ALA A 58 -2.91 -5.71 9.03
N GLU A 59 -2.79 -6.09 10.31
CA GLU A 59 -1.52 -6.36 10.97
C GLU A 59 -0.78 -7.49 10.28
N HIS A 60 -1.41 -8.65 10.07
CA HIS A 60 -0.78 -9.78 9.40
C HIS A 60 -0.32 -9.46 7.97
N ILE A 61 -1.12 -8.71 7.20
CA ILE A 61 -0.71 -8.29 5.85
C ILE A 61 0.52 -7.36 5.93
N ASN A 62 0.52 -6.43 6.87
CA ASN A 62 1.65 -5.51 7.06
C ASN A 62 2.92 -6.23 7.54
N GLU A 63 2.80 -7.27 8.37
CA GLU A 63 3.91 -8.13 8.78
C GLU A 63 4.52 -8.84 7.57
N GLU A 64 3.70 -9.44 6.70
CA GLU A 64 4.17 -10.09 5.47
C GLU A 64 4.87 -9.10 4.53
N ILE A 65 4.31 -7.89 4.36
CA ILE A 65 4.94 -6.82 3.57
C ILE A 65 6.30 -6.44 4.17
N ALA A 66 6.38 -6.25 5.49
CA ALA A 66 7.61 -5.89 6.17
C ALA A 66 8.70 -6.96 5.99
N LEU A 67 8.35 -8.25 6.11
CA LEU A 67 9.27 -9.36 5.88
C LEU A 67 9.83 -9.36 4.45
N GLN A 68 9.01 -9.06 3.45
CA GLN A 68 9.46 -8.95 2.06
C GLN A 68 10.39 -7.75 1.85
N VAL A 69 10.03 -6.57 2.39
CA VAL A 69 10.85 -5.36 2.32
C VAL A 69 12.22 -5.60 2.96
N ASP A 70 12.25 -6.25 4.12
CA ASP A 70 13.49 -6.60 4.83
C ASP A 70 14.34 -7.60 4.03
N ALA A 71 13.72 -8.58 3.39
CA ALA A 71 14.42 -9.54 2.54
C ALA A 71 15.11 -8.83 1.36
N PHE A 72 14.44 -7.88 0.71
CA PHE A 72 15.05 -7.06 -0.36
C PHE A 72 16.18 -6.17 0.17
N ALA A 73 16.04 -5.61 1.37
CA ALA A 73 17.08 -4.78 1.97
C ALA A 73 18.32 -5.56 2.44
N LYS A 74 18.16 -6.86 2.77
CA LYS A 74 19.27 -7.77 3.16
C LYS A 74 20.00 -8.36 1.96
N ASN A 75 19.32 -8.70 0.88
CA ASN A 75 19.93 -9.27 -0.34
C ASN A 75 20.72 -8.24 -1.18
N ALA A 76 20.77 -6.98 -0.74
CA ALA A 76 21.56 -5.93 -1.39
C ALA A 76 22.90 -5.66 -0.68
N ASP A 77 23.24 -6.41 0.39
CA ASP A 77 24.61 -6.51 0.95
C ASP A 77 25.42 -7.60 0.20
#